data_AF-A0A1H9KLU8-F1
#
_entry.id   AF-A0A1H9KLU8-F1
#
_cell.length_a   1.000
_cell.length_b   1.000
_cell.length_c   1.000
_cell.angle_alpha   90.00
_cell.angle_beta   90.00
_cell.angle_gamma   90.00
#
_symmetry.space_group_name_H-M   'P 1'
#
loop_
_entity.id
_entity.type
_entity.pdbx_description
1 polymer ?
#
loop_
_entity_poly.entity_id
_entity_poly.type
_entity_poly.pdbx_seq_one_letter_code
_entity_poly.pdbx_strand_id
1 'polypeptide(L)' 'MIKTQCAYKAGSVRLLKCELKIKTRNGKKFVYHGLFKSTMAAITDATNRFEIATVIVRAV' A
#
# COMPACT_ATOMS: atom_id res chain seq x y z
N MET A 1 -10.74 -17.54 11.64
CA MET A 1 -9.94 -17.15 10.46
C MET A 1 -10.87 -16.40 9.52
N ILE A 2 -10.86 -15.06 9.55
CA ILE A 2 -11.84 -14.24 8.81
C ILE A 2 -11.43 -14.19 7.33
N LYS A 3 -12.25 -14.77 6.44
CA LYS A 3 -12.04 -14.73 4.99
C LYS A 3 -12.78 -13.51 4.43
N THR A 4 -12.07 -12.43 4.19
CA THR A 4 -12.60 -11.23 3.51
C THR A 4 -12.64 -11.51 2.02
N GLN A 5 -13.84 -11.65 1.43
CA GLN A 5 -14.03 -11.72 -0.02
C GLN A 5 -14.34 -10.32 -0.57
N CYS A 6 -13.53 -9.86 -1.52
CA CYS A 6 -13.69 -8.58 -2.19
C CYS A 6 -14.05 -8.83 -3.66
N ALA A 7 -15.21 -8.35 -4.12
CA ALA A 7 -15.59 -8.40 -5.54
C ALA A 7 -15.04 -7.15 -6.28
N TYR A 8 -14.37 -7.34 -7.42
CA TYR A 8 -13.85 -6.26 -8.27
C TYR A 8 -14.51 -6.29 -9.66
N LYS A 9 -14.99 -5.15 -10.14
CA LYS A 9 -15.60 -4.98 -11.46
C LYS A 9 -14.50 -4.60 -12.48
N ALA A 10 -14.20 -5.50 -13.40
CA ALA A 10 -13.22 -5.28 -14.47
C ALA A 10 -13.75 -4.27 -15.50
N GLY A 11 -12.98 -3.22 -15.81
CA GLY A 11 -13.30 -2.34 -16.95
C GLY A 11 -12.74 -0.92 -16.92
N SER A 12 -12.25 -0.41 -15.78
CA SER A 12 -11.57 0.89 -15.72
C SER A 12 -10.60 0.91 -14.55
N VAL A 13 -9.34 0.51 -14.75
CA VAL A 13 -8.35 0.52 -13.67
C VAL A 13 -7.90 1.98 -13.46
N ARG A 14 -8.72 2.78 -12.78
CA ARG A 14 -8.30 4.09 -12.28
C ARG A 14 -7.20 3.84 -11.26
N LEU A 15 -5.98 4.28 -11.59
CA LEU A 15 -4.87 4.25 -10.66
C LEU A 15 -5.09 5.33 -9.60
N LEU A 16 -4.88 4.97 -8.34
CA LEU A 16 -4.92 5.86 -7.20
C LEU A 16 -3.51 6.36 -6.93
N LYS A 17 -3.35 7.67 -6.80
CA LYS A 17 -2.13 8.24 -6.24
C LYS A 17 -2.16 7.99 -4.74
N CYS A 18 -1.10 7.36 -4.23
CA CYS A 18 -0.96 7.09 -2.81
C CYS A 18 0.35 7.69 -2.30
N GLU A 19 0.29 8.28 -1.12
CA GLU A 19 1.43 8.57 -0.27
C GLU A 19 1.60 7.41 0.71
N LEU A 20 2.80 6.84 0.77
CA LEU A 20 3.16 5.79 1.71
C LEU A 20 4.17 6.35 2.70
N LYS A 21 3.88 6.18 3.99
CA LYS A 21 4.80 6.46 5.08
C LYS A 21 5.15 5.14 5.75
N ILE A 22 6.41 4.80 5.73
CA ILE A 22 6.92 3.52 6.20
C ILE A 22 7.88 3.78 7.35
N LYS A 23 7.72 3.06 8.45
CA LYS A 23 8.67 3.01 9.55
C LYS A 23 9.20 1.59 9.70
N THR A 24 10.46 1.37 9.35
CA THR A 24 11.13 0.07 9.47
C THR A 24 11.51 -0.23 10.92
N ARG A 25 11.78 -1.50 11.22
CA ARG A 25 12.18 -1.95 12.57
C ARG A 25 13.41 -1.24 13.12
N ASN A 26 14.36 -0.85 12.26
CA ASN A 26 15.55 -0.07 12.65
C ASN A 26 15.24 1.42 12.91
N GLY A 27 13.96 1.82 12.91
CA GLY A 27 13.52 3.19 13.19
C GLY A 27 13.61 4.15 12.00
N LYS A 28 14.14 3.71 10.84
CA LYS A 28 14.19 4.55 9.63
C LYS A 28 12.77 4.81 9.11
N LYS A 29 12.57 6.02 8.61
CA LYS A 29 11.30 6.47 8.04
C LYS A 29 11.49 6.75 6.56
N PHE A 30 10.59 6.23 5.74
CA PHE A 30 10.54 6.47 4.30
C PHE A 30 9.18 7.07 3.95
N VAL A 31 9.19 8.06 3.06
CA VAL A 31 7.97 8.60 2.47
C VAL A 31 8.14 8.59 0.97
N TYR A 32 7.21 7.96 0.27
CA TYR A 32 7.20 8.01 -1.20
C TYR A 32 5.78 8.01 -1.75
N HIS A 33 5.68 8.45 -3.00
CA HIS A 33 4.44 8.53 -3.73
C HIS A 33 4.45 7.50 -4.86
N GLY A 34 3.30 6.89 -5.14
CA GLY A 34 3.16 5.98 -6.26
C GLY A 34 1.72 5.89 -6.75
N LEU A 35 1.56 5.39 -7.98
CA LEU A 35 0.27 5.10 -8.58
C LEU A 35 -0.02 3.61 -8.39
N PHE A 36 -1.12 3.30 -7.72
CA PHE A 36 -1.48 1.92 -7.37
C PHE A 36 -2.92 1.61 -7.79
N LYS A 37 -3.16 0.33 -8.09
CA LYS A 37 -4.52 -0.16 -8.39
C LYS A 37 -5.45 -0.09 -7.17
N SER A 38 -4.88 -0.11 -5.96
CA SER A 38 -5.57 0.00 -4.69
C SER A 38 -4.59 0.37 -3.58
N THR A 39 -5.10 0.83 -2.43
CA THR A 39 -4.28 1.00 -1.21
C THR A 39 -3.65 -0.32 -0.76
N MET A 40 -4.31 -1.46 -0.98
CA MET A 40 -3.76 -2.79 -0.68
C MET A 40 -2.56 -3.14 -1.55
N ALA A 41 -2.59 -2.79 -2.84
CA ALA A 41 -1.43 -2.96 -3.72
C ALA A 41 -0.24 -2.09 -3.25
N ALA A 42 -0.52 -0.88 -2.76
CA ALA A 42 0.48 0.00 -2.17
C ALA A 42 1.11 -0.63 -0.90
N ILE A 43 0.28 -1.18 -0.01
CA ILE A 43 0.77 -1.89 1.20
C ILE A 43 1.62 -3.09 0.81
N THR A 44 1.19 -3.89 -0.16
CA THR A 44 1.94 -5.09 -0.62
C THR A 44 3.31 -4.69 -1.16
N ASP A 45 3.37 -3.65 -1.99
CA ASP A 45 4.63 -3.10 -2.51
C ASP A 45 5.57 -2.64 -1.36
N ALA A 46 5.04 -1.89 -0.40
CA ALA A 46 5.79 -1.46 0.77
C ALA A 46 6.31 -2.63 1.62
N THR A 47 5.49 -3.65 1.84
CA THR A 47 5.87 -4.79 2.68
C THR A 47 6.91 -5.68 1.99
N ASN A 48 6.87 -5.78 0.66
CA ASN A 48 7.86 -6.51 -0.12
C ASN A 48 9.22 -5.81 -0.17
N ARG A 49 9.23 -4.48 -0.18
CA ARG A 49 10.46 -3.67 -0.25
C ARG A 49 11.13 -3.47 1.10
N PHE A 50 10.35 -3.48 2.18
CA PHE A 50 10.83 -3.14 3.51
C PHE A 50 10.52 -4.27 4.50
N GLU A 51 11.55 -4.95 4.98
CA GLU A 51 11.42 -5.99 6.01
C GLU A 51 10.91 -5.38 7.32
N ILE A 52 9.74 -5.84 7.77
CA ILE A 52 9.03 -5.41 9.00
C ILE A 52 8.91 -3.88 9.11
N ALA A 53 7.78 -3.39 8.61
CA ALA A 53 7.49 -1.97 8.50
C ALA A 53 6.07 -1.65 9.00
N THR A 54 5.91 -0.60 9.80
CA THR A 54 4.60 0.05 9.96
C THR A 54 4.34 0.86 8.70
N VAL A 55 3.30 0.49 7.95
CA VAL A 55 2.94 1.14 6.68
C VAL A 55 1.65 1.94 6.88
N ILE A 56 1.71 3.25 6.61
CA ILE A 56 0.54 4.13 6.55
C ILE A 56 0.37 4.54 5.09
N VAL A 57 -0.79 4.25 4.52
CA VAL A 57 -1.14 4.60 3.13
C VAL A 57 -2.26 5.62 3.14
N ARG A 58 -2.08 6.71 2.40
CA ARG A 58 -3.10 7.73 2.18
C ARG A 58 -3.33 7.91 0.68
N ALA A 59 -4.58 7.82 0.24
CA ALA A 59 -4.94 8.25 -1.11
C ALA A 59 -4.91 9.79 -1.18
N VAL A 60 -4.30 10.32 -2.24
CA VAL A 60 -4.07 11.77 -2.45
C VAL A 60 -4.60 12.18 -3.81
#